data_AF-A0A922P1E3-F1
#
_entry.id   AF-A0A922P1E3-F1
#
_cell.length_a   1.000
_cell.length_b   1.000
_cell.length_c   1.000
_cell.angle_alpha   90.00
_cell.angle_beta   90.00
_cell.angle_gamma   90.00
#
_symmetry.space_group_name_H-M   'P 1'
#
loop_
_entity.id
_entity.type
_entity.pdbx_description
1 polymer ?
#
loop_
_entity_poly.entity_id
_entity_poly.type
_entity_poly.pdbx_seq_one_letter_code
_entity_poly.pdbx_strand_id
1 'polypeptide(L)'
;MVTQRLSSVVALSVLAGCQTGAEYPADVNASLNARLEAYNGATMAEFQARTGMLPVDAYPVSEGQVFVFRTDPVYMTLPATHVTPAITRSAQCQLLIRAVRVRPQRVADSWKIMGTQRSGPCNNLPV
;
A
#
# COMPACT_ATOMS: atom_id res chain seq x y z
N MET A 1 11.22 41.39 -53.83
CA MET A 1 11.89 40.08 -53.91
C MET A 1 12.27 39.65 -52.49
N VAL A 2 12.17 38.35 -52.21
CA VAL A 2 12.37 37.65 -50.93
C VAL A 2 11.12 37.51 -50.05
N THR A 3 10.42 36.44 -50.41
CA THR A 3 9.34 35.71 -49.77
C THR A 3 9.84 34.98 -48.50
N GLN A 4 8.91 34.71 -47.58
CA GLN A 4 8.61 33.37 -46.99
C GLN A 4 8.55 33.33 -45.45
N ARG A 5 7.29 33.36 -44.98
CA ARG A 5 6.86 32.96 -43.63
C ARG A 5 6.90 31.43 -43.53
N LEU A 6 7.45 30.89 -42.43
CA LEU A 6 7.28 29.51 -41.94
C LEU A 6 7.63 29.57 -40.43
N SER A 7 6.71 29.73 -39.49
CA SER A 7 5.80 28.69 -38.97
C SER A 7 6.49 27.34 -38.78
N SER A 8 7.18 27.16 -37.65
CA SER A 8 7.53 25.83 -37.13
C SER A 8 6.67 25.54 -35.91
N VAL A 9 5.67 24.73 -36.20
CA VAL A 9 4.64 24.16 -35.33
C VAL A 9 5.27 23.31 -34.23
N VAL A 10 4.94 23.65 -32.99
CA VAL A 10 4.61 22.76 -31.87
C VAL A 10 4.84 21.27 -32.14
N ALA A 11 6.02 20.75 -31.80
CA ALA A 11 6.30 19.32 -31.73
C ALA A 11 6.12 18.81 -30.29
N LEU A 12 4.94 19.03 -29.70
CA LEU A 12 4.63 18.75 -28.29
C LEU A 12 3.49 17.72 -28.12
N SER A 13 3.26 16.86 -29.12
CA SER A 13 2.01 16.11 -29.23
C SER A 13 2.12 14.57 -29.27
N VAL A 14 3.23 13.96 -28.85
CA VAL A 14 3.37 12.47 -28.91
C VAL A 14 3.71 11.81 -27.57
N LEU A 15 3.40 12.47 -26.45
CA LEU A 15 3.32 11.82 -25.14
C LEU A 15 1.85 11.84 -24.64
N ALA A 16 0.90 11.67 -25.56
CA ALA A 16 -0.45 11.25 -25.19
C ALA A 16 -0.34 9.83 -24.63
N GLY A 17 -0.21 9.75 -23.31
CA GLY A 17 0.00 8.53 -22.57
C GLY A 17 -1.16 7.55 -22.76
N CYS A 18 -0.93 6.52 -23.56
CA CYS A 18 -1.53 5.22 -23.30
C CYS A 18 -0.84 4.67 -22.04
N GLN A 19 -1.28 5.09 -20.85
CA GLN A 19 -0.85 4.41 -19.63
C GLN A 19 -1.24 2.93 -19.79
N THR A 20 -0.25 2.05 -19.89
CA THR A 20 -0.52 0.63 -20.03
C THR A 20 -1.11 0.13 -18.71
N GLY A 21 -2.00 -0.87 -18.74
CA GLY A 21 -2.69 -1.36 -17.55
C GLY A 21 -1.77 -1.86 -16.41
N ALA A 22 -0.47 -2.00 -16.66
CA ALA A 22 0.55 -2.38 -15.70
C ALA A 22 1.16 -1.18 -14.93
N GLU A 23 1.14 0.03 -15.49
CA GLU A 23 1.76 1.21 -14.88
C GLU A 23 0.94 1.76 -13.72
N TYR A 24 -0.39 1.74 -13.83
CA TYR A 24 -1.27 2.24 -12.76
C TYR A 24 -1.14 1.45 -11.44
N PRO A 25 -1.18 0.10 -11.43
CA PRO A 25 -0.92 -0.65 -10.20
C PRO A 25 0.48 -0.44 -9.65
N ALA A 26 1.49 -0.22 -10.50
CA ALA A 26 2.86 0.00 -10.06
C ALA A 26 3.00 1.35 -9.31
N ASP A 27 2.39 2.41 -9.83
CA ASP A 27 2.40 3.73 -9.21
C ASP A 27 1.68 3.74 -7.86
N VAL A 28 0.48 3.16 -7.79
CA VAL A 28 -0.26 3.01 -6.52
C VAL A 28 0.57 2.23 -5.50
N ASN A 29 1.19 1.13 -5.91
CA ASN A 29 2.06 0.33 -5.06
C ASN A 29 3.29 1.11 -4.56
N ALA A 30 3.91 1.93 -5.41
CA ALA A 30 5.06 2.75 -5.05
C ALA A 30 4.68 3.84 -4.03
N SER A 31 3.56 4.53 -4.26
CA SER A 31 3.04 5.56 -3.35
C SER A 31 2.74 5.00 -1.95
N LEU A 32 2.16 3.80 -1.88
CA LEU A 32 1.85 3.12 -0.63
C LEU A 32 3.11 2.68 0.10
N ASN A 33 4.10 2.15 -0.64
CA ASN A 33 5.38 1.80 -0.05
C ASN A 33 6.07 3.04 0.55
N ALA A 34 6.07 4.17 -0.17
CA ALA A 34 6.66 5.42 0.34
C ALA A 34 5.95 5.93 1.62
N ARG A 35 4.61 5.88 1.67
CA ARG A 35 3.83 6.22 2.88
C ARG A 35 4.17 5.31 4.04
N LEU A 36 4.27 4.00 3.79
CA LEU A 36 4.62 3.02 4.82
C LEU A 36 6.08 3.18 5.30
N GLU A 37 7.01 3.48 4.40
CA GLU A 37 8.42 3.73 4.73
C GLU A 37 8.59 4.99 5.57
N ALA A 38 7.70 5.98 5.45
CA ALA A 38 7.70 7.16 6.30
C ALA A 38 7.46 6.86 7.79
N TYR A 39 6.92 5.67 8.12
CA TYR A 39 6.79 5.20 9.51
C TYR A 39 8.03 4.49 10.04
N ASN A 40 9.05 4.26 9.21
CA ASN A 40 10.30 3.67 9.70
C ASN A 40 10.92 4.61 10.74
N GLY A 41 11.20 4.05 11.92
CA GLY A 41 11.69 4.79 13.07
C GLY A 41 10.61 5.39 13.98
N ALA A 42 9.33 5.41 13.57
CA ALA A 42 8.22 5.77 14.45
C ALA A 42 7.97 4.68 15.50
N THR A 43 7.29 5.03 16.59
CA THR A 43 6.81 4.03 17.56
C THR A 43 5.53 3.37 17.06
N MET A 44 5.24 2.17 17.58
CA MET A 44 3.97 1.51 17.28
C MET A 44 2.77 2.33 17.78
N ALA A 45 2.92 3.08 18.88
CA ALA A 45 1.87 3.97 19.37
C ALA A 45 1.60 5.11 18.38
N GLU A 46 2.64 5.72 17.80
CA GLU A 46 2.50 6.76 16.78
C GLU A 46 1.82 6.24 15.52
N PHE A 47 2.19 5.03 15.08
CA PHE A 47 1.55 4.36 13.96
C PHE A 47 0.06 4.12 14.22
N GLN A 48 -0.30 3.56 15.38
CA GLN A 48 -1.69 3.31 15.75
C GLN A 48 -2.48 4.61 15.88
N ALA A 49 -1.89 5.67 16.43
CA ALA A 49 -2.53 6.97 16.57
C ALA A 49 -2.82 7.65 15.22
N ARG A 50 -1.91 7.52 14.25
CA ARG A 50 -2.06 8.13 12.91
C ARG A 50 -3.01 7.35 12.00
N THR A 51 -2.97 6.03 12.07
CA THR A 51 -3.71 5.15 11.16
C THR A 51 -5.04 4.66 11.73
N GLY A 52 -5.21 4.73 13.06
CA GLY A 52 -6.34 4.13 13.77
C GLY A 52 -6.34 2.59 13.77
N MET A 53 -5.31 1.97 13.17
CA MET A 53 -5.23 0.51 13.05
C MET A 53 -4.69 -0.10 14.34
N LEU A 54 -5.20 -1.28 14.70
CA LEU A 54 -4.68 -2.10 15.79
C LEU A 54 -4.17 -3.43 15.26
N PRO A 55 -3.09 -3.99 15.84
CA PRO A 55 -2.61 -5.30 15.44
C PRO A 55 -3.61 -6.38 15.84
N VAL A 56 -3.88 -7.30 14.92
CA VAL A 56 -4.74 -8.47 15.18
C VAL A 56 -3.95 -9.63 15.79
N ASP A 57 -2.64 -9.64 15.59
CA ASP A 57 -1.72 -10.64 16.13
C ASP A 57 -0.31 -10.06 16.22
N ALA A 58 0.56 -10.68 17.00
CA ALA A 58 1.97 -10.34 17.04
C ALA A 58 2.83 -11.52 17.50
N TYR A 59 3.93 -11.78 16.81
CA TYR A 59 4.82 -12.91 17.10
C TYR A 59 6.29 -12.48 17.19
N PRO A 60 7.08 -13.11 18.08
CA PRO A 60 8.49 -12.77 18.25
C PRO A 60 9.32 -13.22 17.04
N VAL A 61 10.36 -12.46 16.74
CA VAL A 61 11.40 -12.78 15.76
C VAL A 61 12.77 -12.49 16.36
N SER A 62 13.86 -12.98 15.77
CA SER A 62 15.23 -12.88 16.31
C SER A 62 15.63 -11.48 16.77
N GLU A 63 15.22 -10.44 16.03
CA GLU A 63 15.59 -9.05 16.28
C GLU A 63 14.47 -8.23 16.95
N GLY A 64 13.35 -8.84 17.31
CA GLY A 64 12.23 -8.10 17.90
C GLY A 64 10.89 -8.81 17.77
N GLN A 65 9.90 -8.10 17.22
CA GLN A 65 8.55 -8.60 17.09
C GLN A 65 7.96 -8.17 15.74
N VAL A 66 7.15 -9.05 15.14
CA VAL A 66 6.31 -8.70 14.00
C VAL A 66 4.89 -8.51 14.49
N PHE A 67 4.31 -7.36 14.15
CA PHE A 67 2.92 -7.03 14.39
C PHE A 67 2.13 -7.24 13.10
N VAL A 68 1.04 -8.00 13.18
CA VAL A 68 0.17 -8.33 12.05
C VAL A 68 -1.05 -7.42 12.11
N PHE A 69 -1.28 -6.69 11.02
CA PHE A 69 -2.44 -5.85 10.81
C PHE A 69 -3.23 -6.40 9.63
N ARG A 70 -4.56 -6.35 9.72
CA ARG A 70 -5.45 -6.78 8.64
C ARG A 70 -6.56 -5.76 8.46
N THR A 71 -6.90 -5.45 7.21
CA THR A 71 -8.07 -4.63 6.88
C THR A 71 -9.32 -5.49 6.85
N ASP A 72 -10.49 -4.87 6.71
CA ASP A 72 -11.68 -5.64 6.36
C ASP A 72 -11.51 -6.35 5.00
N PRO A 73 -12.08 -7.55 4.85
CA PRO A 73 -12.03 -8.28 3.59
C PRO A 73 -12.89 -7.58 2.52
N VAL A 74 -12.35 -7.50 1.31
CA VAL A 74 -13.09 -7.06 0.12
C VAL A 74 -13.70 -8.30 -0.54
N TYR A 75 -15.00 -8.28 -0.75
CA TYR A 75 -15.72 -9.36 -1.42
C TYR A 75 -15.94 -9.01 -2.89
N MET A 76 -15.65 -9.97 -3.77
CA MET A 76 -15.99 -9.90 -5.19
C MET A 76 -16.92 -11.05 -5.53
N THR A 77 -18.13 -10.71 -5.97
CA THR A 77 -19.14 -11.68 -6.39
C THR A 77 -19.27 -11.64 -7.90
N LEU A 78 -18.99 -12.77 -8.54
CA LEU A 78 -19.41 -13.02 -9.91
C LEU A 78 -20.85 -13.55 -9.86
N PRO A 79 -21.83 -12.83 -10.44
CA PRO A 79 -23.22 -13.25 -10.42
C PRO A 79 -23.40 -14.57 -11.19
N ALA A 80 -24.46 -15.29 -10.86
CA ALA A 80 -24.80 -16.51 -11.57
C ALA A 80 -25.13 -16.20 -13.04
N THR A 81 -24.76 -17.11 -13.93
CA THR A 81 -25.22 -17.13 -15.33
C THR A 81 -26.17 -18.32 -15.53
N HIS A 82 -26.66 -18.51 -16.76
CA HIS A 82 -27.49 -19.66 -17.09
C HIS A 82 -26.79 -21.01 -16.87
N VAL A 83 -25.44 -21.05 -16.89
CA VAL A 83 -24.64 -22.28 -16.81
C VAL A 83 -23.59 -22.28 -15.71
N THR A 84 -23.41 -21.18 -14.98
CA THR A 84 -22.44 -21.09 -13.87
C THR A 84 -23.10 -20.54 -12.60
N PRO A 85 -22.90 -21.18 -11.43
CA PRO A 85 -23.39 -20.63 -10.17
C PRO A 85 -22.68 -19.32 -9.82
N ALA A 86 -23.29 -18.53 -8.94
CA ALA A 86 -22.63 -17.35 -8.38
C ALA A 86 -21.42 -17.78 -7.53
N ILE A 87 -20.30 -17.06 -7.69
CA ILE A 87 -19.07 -17.31 -6.95
C ILE A 87 -18.67 -16.03 -6.23
N THR A 88 -18.55 -16.09 -4.91
CA THR A 88 -18.02 -15.00 -4.10
C THR A 88 -16.62 -15.38 -3.62
N ARG A 89 -15.67 -14.47 -3.82
CA ARG A 89 -14.31 -14.56 -3.28
C ARG A 89 -14.06 -13.39 -2.35
N SER A 90 -13.27 -13.60 -1.30
CA SER A 90 -12.78 -12.53 -0.45
C SER A 90 -11.26 -12.38 -0.62
N ALA A 91 -10.79 -11.16 -0.49
CA ALA A 91 -9.37 -10.84 -0.42
C ALA A 91 -9.15 -9.80 0.68
N GLN A 92 -8.04 -9.91 1.40
CA GLN A 92 -7.76 -9.07 2.56
C GLN A 92 -6.33 -8.53 2.46
N CYS A 93 -6.13 -7.25 2.79
CA CYS A 93 -4.78 -6.74 2.95
C CYS A 93 -4.23 -7.20 4.31
N GLN A 94 -3.03 -7.75 4.28
CA GLN A 94 -2.23 -8.02 5.48
C GLN A 94 -0.99 -7.13 5.45
N LEU A 95 -0.80 -6.36 6.51
CA LEU A 95 0.38 -5.54 6.76
C LEU A 95 1.16 -6.15 7.94
N LEU A 96 2.42 -6.48 7.69
CA LEU A 96 3.37 -6.97 8.67
C LEU A 96 4.32 -5.83 9.01
N ILE A 97 4.36 -5.43 10.27
CA ILE A 97 5.28 -4.40 10.74
C ILE A 97 6.33 -5.06 11.63
N ARG A 98 7.59 -5.01 11.21
CA ARG A 98 8.71 -5.48 12.01
C ARG A 98 9.17 -4.35 12.92
N ALA A 99 9.26 -4.61 14.21
CA ALA A 99 9.66 -3.61 15.19
C ALA A 99 10.64 -4.19 16.22
N VAL A 100 11.53 -3.31 16.68
CA VAL A 100 12.52 -3.61 17.73
C VAL A 100 12.07 -2.99 19.03
N ARG A 101 12.41 -3.63 20.14
CA ARG A 101 12.13 -3.09 21.48
C ARG A 101 13.16 -2.01 21.80
N VAL A 102 12.70 -0.79 22.07
CA VAL A 102 13.54 0.36 22.48
C VAL A 102 13.38 0.72 23.95
N ARG A 103 12.36 0.17 24.62
CA ARG A 103 12.08 0.40 26.05
C ARG A 103 11.70 -0.91 26.76
N PRO A 104 11.95 -1.04 28.08
CA PRO A 104 11.69 -2.27 28.82
C PRO A 104 10.19 -2.59 28.98
N GLN A 105 9.31 -1.57 28.95
CA GLN A 105 7.87 -1.75 29.12
C GLN A 105 7.26 -2.54 27.95
N ARG A 106 6.20 -3.30 28.19
CA ARG A 106 5.44 -4.04 27.13
C ARG A 106 4.26 -3.22 26.60
N VAL A 107 4.47 -1.97 26.25
CA VAL A 107 3.46 -1.07 25.66
C VAL A 107 3.80 -0.76 24.20
N ALA A 108 2.83 -0.31 23.40
CA ALA A 108 3.02 0.00 21.98
C ALA A 108 4.18 0.99 21.75
N ASP A 109 4.28 1.95 22.64
CA ASP A 109 5.31 2.97 22.73
C ASP A 109 6.76 2.45 22.86
N SER A 110 6.93 1.21 23.30
CA SER A 110 8.24 0.57 23.47
C SER A 110 8.77 -0.09 22.20
N TRP A 111 8.01 -0.08 21.12
CA TRP A 111 8.33 -0.76 19.87
C TRP A 111 8.58 0.25 18.77
N LYS A 112 9.78 0.24 18.19
CA LYS A 112 10.17 1.11 17.09
C LYS A 112 10.11 0.35 15.77
N ILE A 113 9.42 0.91 14.79
CA ILE A 113 9.23 0.31 13.48
C ILE A 113 10.56 0.29 12.72
N MET A 114 10.93 -0.88 12.22
CA MET A 114 12.15 -1.09 11.43
C MET A 114 11.87 -1.34 9.96
N GLY A 115 10.66 -1.81 9.64
CA GLY A 115 10.26 -2.10 8.28
C GLY A 115 8.83 -2.59 8.21
N THR A 116 8.27 -2.52 7.02
CA THR A 116 6.92 -2.96 6.73
C THR A 116 6.94 -3.90 5.53
N GLN A 117 6.03 -4.87 5.53
CA GLN A 117 5.80 -5.77 4.41
C GLN A 117 4.29 -5.94 4.26
N ARG A 118 3.81 -6.03 3.02
CA ARG A 118 2.39 -6.15 2.73
C ARG A 118 2.09 -7.31 1.80
N SER A 119 0.88 -7.84 1.90
CA SER A 119 0.35 -8.88 1.03
C SER A 119 -1.15 -8.66 0.80
N GLY A 120 -1.64 -9.01 -0.39
CA GLY A 120 -3.04 -8.83 -0.78
C GLY A 120 -3.40 -7.41 -1.27
N PRO A 121 -4.69 -7.11 -1.42
CA PRO A 121 -5.18 -5.84 -1.99
C PRO A 121 -5.10 -4.69 -0.97
N CYS A 122 -3.92 -4.07 -0.85
CA CYS A 122 -3.63 -3.04 0.15
C CYS A 122 -3.91 -1.60 -0.27
N ASN A 123 -4.65 -1.39 -1.37
CA ASN A 123 -4.88 -0.06 -1.96
C ASN A 123 -5.61 0.91 -1.01
N ASN A 124 -6.39 0.38 -0.07
CA ASN A 124 -7.20 1.16 0.87
C ASN A 124 -6.62 1.18 2.30
N LEU A 125 -5.31 0.93 2.45
CA LEU A 125 -4.66 1.07 3.77
C LEU A 125 -4.74 2.53 4.25
N PRO A 126 -5.20 2.79 5.49
CA PRO A 126 -5.32 4.12 6.06
C PRO A 126 -3.95 4.63 6.58
N VAL A 127 -2.95 4.73 5.70
CA VAL A 127 -1.53 5.01 6.06
C VAL A 127 -0.99 6.34 5.64
#